data_AF-A0A8C5BUM8-F1
#
_entry.id   AF-A0A8C5BUM8-F1
#
_cell.length_a   1.000
_cell.length_b   1.000
_cell.length_c   1.000
_cell.angle_alpha   90.00
_cell.angle_beta   90.00
_cell.angle_gamma   90.00
#
_symmetry.space_group_name_H-M   'P 1'
#
loop_
_entity.id
_entity.type
_entity.pdbx_description
1 polymer ?
#
loop_
_entity_poly.entity_id
_entity_poly.type
_entity_poly.pdbx_seq_one_letter_code
_entity_poly.pdbx_strand_id
1 'polypeptide(L)'
;MFTPVVVLLGLGLSLTHTFPSQAPEAGKNWVVIVAGSSGWYNYRHQRGASVYGTTIRNAADDRPISVPLCSNPTPGVVINRPNGTDVYKGVPKDYTGDAVTPENFLAVLKGDSANAKGGSGKVLKSGPNDHVFVYFTDHGGPGILAFPDDELHVKDFQDTIKYMRDNKKYQKMVMYIEACESGSMMTDLPEDIDVYATTASNSHESSYACYYDEKRDTYLGDWYSVNWMEDSDVEDLTKETLVKQFKIVKKHTNTSHVQQFGNKTLAHMKVMAFQGNSMAGAPRAPPMTLQPVVDPDLTPSPDVPLAILKRKMMASNNLQQTRGLLMEISTHLKYEYAIRHLYALVNLCERGYATDRCVCVCVCVCVCVCVCVCVCVCVCVCVCVCVCVYTLVPGSRIDPVQGGQDNAGGWLV
;
A
#
# COMPACT_ATOMS: atom_id res chain seq x y z
N MET A 1 56.42 6.03 55.26
CA MET A 1 55.13 6.56 54.75
C MET A 1 54.84 5.85 53.45
N PHE A 2 54.05 4.76 53.48
CA PHE A 2 52.59 4.75 53.27
C PHE A 2 52.17 4.98 51.80
N THR A 3 52.00 3.83 51.13
CA THR A 3 50.95 3.41 50.17
C THR A 3 50.82 4.02 48.75
N PRO A 4 50.49 3.16 47.75
CA PRO A 4 50.42 3.41 46.30
C PRO A 4 48.99 3.78 45.87
N VAL A 5 48.69 3.79 44.53
CA VAL A 5 47.37 3.88 43.82
C VAL A 5 47.41 5.02 42.79
N VAL A 6 47.04 4.93 41.51
CA VAL A 6 46.42 3.88 40.68
C VAL A 6 46.72 4.17 39.21
N VAL A 7 46.97 3.12 38.43
CA VAL A 7 46.96 3.16 36.96
C VAL A 7 45.50 3.22 36.51
N LEU A 8 45.07 4.35 35.98
CA LEU A 8 43.76 4.52 35.35
C LEU A 8 43.81 4.00 33.91
N LEU A 9 43.71 2.67 33.75
CA LEU A 9 43.22 2.05 32.52
C LEU A 9 41.70 2.18 32.50
N GLY A 10 41.22 3.36 32.11
CA GLY A 10 39.81 3.61 31.87
C GLY A 10 39.37 2.96 30.56
N LEU A 11 38.62 1.86 30.68
CA LEU A 11 37.84 1.22 29.63
C LEU A 11 36.93 2.24 28.92
N GLY A 12 37.42 2.79 27.80
CA GLY A 12 36.58 3.39 26.79
C GLY A 12 35.91 2.28 25.97
N LEU A 13 34.91 1.60 26.54
CA LEU A 13 33.93 0.88 25.74
C LEU A 13 33.08 1.94 25.04
N SER A 14 33.63 2.48 23.96
CA SER A 14 32.87 3.22 22.98
C SER A 14 31.78 2.29 22.47
N LEU A 15 30.54 2.53 22.87
CA LEU A 15 29.35 2.08 22.17
C LEU A 15 29.35 2.75 20.79
N THR A 16 30.27 2.36 19.91
CA THR A 16 30.08 2.57 18.49
C THR A 16 28.90 1.69 18.13
N HIS A 17 27.73 2.28 17.93
CA HIS A 17 26.73 1.69 17.05
C HIS A 17 27.42 1.57 15.69
N THR A 18 28.10 0.45 15.48
CA THR A 18 28.73 0.13 14.22
C THR A 18 27.59 0.02 13.23
N PHE A 19 27.41 1.05 12.40
CA PHE A 19 26.57 0.96 11.22
C PHE A 19 26.97 -0.32 10.49
N PRO A 20 26.01 -1.15 10.04
CA PRO A 20 26.34 -2.40 9.37
C PRO A 20 27.27 -2.11 8.20
N SER A 21 28.54 -2.48 8.37
CA SER A 21 29.55 -2.47 7.32
C SER A 21 29.16 -3.57 6.34
N GLN A 22 29.06 -3.22 5.06
CA GLN A 22 28.82 -4.16 3.98
C GLN A 22 30.04 -5.09 3.88
N ALA A 23 30.04 -6.16 4.68
CA ALA A 23 30.92 -7.28 4.45
C ALA A 23 30.61 -7.84 3.05
N PRO A 24 31.59 -8.44 2.34
CA PRO A 24 31.31 -9.11 1.09
C PRO A 24 30.46 -10.35 1.40
N GLU A 25 29.14 -10.17 1.42
CA GLU A 25 28.20 -11.22 1.79
C GLU A 25 28.04 -12.20 0.63
N ALA A 26 28.35 -13.47 0.90
CA ALA A 26 28.17 -14.59 -0.03
C ALA A 26 26.69 -14.98 -0.23
N GLY A 27 25.76 -14.15 0.24
CA GLY A 27 24.31 -14.32 0.19
C GLY A 27 23.70 -14.06 -1.18
N LYS A 28 22.48 -14.57 -1.39
CA LYS A 28 21.65 -14.27 -2.55
C LYS A 28 20.65 -13.17 -2.23
N ASN A 29 20.30 -12.38 -3.24
CA ASN A 29 19.18 -11.46 -3.17
C ASN A 29 17.93 -12.13 -3.73
N TRP A 30 16.87 -12.13 -2.94
CA TRP A 30 15.55 -12.65 -3.30
C TRP A 30 14.56 -11.50 -3.35
N VAL A 31 13.64 -11.58 -4.30
CA VAL A 31 12.62 -10.55 -4.50
C VAL A 31 11.26 -11.21 -4.62
N VAL A 32 10.26 -10.65 -3.93
CA VAL A 32 8.83 -11.00 -4.05
C VAL A 32 8.07 -9.73 -4.43
N ILE A 33 7.43 -9.74 -5.59
CA ILE A 33 6.60 -8.62 -6.05
C ILE A 33 5.14 -9.08 -6.10
N VAL A 34 4.23 -8.25 -5.57
CA VAL A 34 2.78 -8.49 -5.53
C VAL A 34 2.01 -7.31 -6.09
N ALA A 35 1.12 -7.58 -7.05
CA ALA A 35 0.04 -6.68 -7.45
C ALA A 35 -1.29 -7.25 -6.95
N GLY A 36 -1.91 -6.58 -5.98
CA GLY A 36 -3.07 -7.10 -5.25
C GLY A 36 -4.40 -7.04 -6.00
N SER A 37 -4.53 -6.25 -7.07
CA SER A 37 -5.81 -6.10 -7.78
C SER A 37 -5.77 -6.55 -9.23
N SER A 38 -6.96 -6.53 -9.82
CA SER A 38 -7.23 -6.80 -11.22
C SER A 38 -8.13 -5.70 -11.81
N GLY A 39 -8.40 -5.79 -13.12
CA GLY A 39 -9.27 -4.86 -13.84
C GLY A 39 -8.56 -3.60 -14.38
N TRP A 40 -9.17 -2.98 -15.39
CA TRP A 40 -8.54 -1.93 -16.18
C TRP A 40 -8.34 -0.60 -15.45
N TYR A 41 -9.25 -0.24 -14.53
CA TYR A 41 -9.06 0.92 -13.65
C TYR A 41 -7.84 0.74 -12.73
N ASN A 42 -7.45 -0.50 -12.43
CA ASN A 42 -6.30 -0.86 -11.60
C ASN A 42 -5.06 -1.25 -12.42
N TYR A 43 -4.98 -0.82 -13.69
CA TYR A 43 -3.82 -1.02 -14.55
C TYR A 43 -2.50 -0.68 -13.84
N ARG A 44 -2.48 0.46 -13.13
CA ARG A 44 -1.35 0.96 -12.36
C ARG A 44 -0.69 -0.13 -11.50
N HIS A 45 -1.44 -0.93 -10.75
CA HIS A 45 -0.85 -1.90 -9.81
C HIS A 45 -0.17 -3.10 -10.52
N GLN A 46 -0.67 -3.50 -11.70
CA GLN A 46 -0.21 -4.70 -12.40
C GLN A 46 1.12 -4.52 -13.16
N ARG A 47 1.73 -3.34 -13.07
CA ARG A 47 2.98 -2.95 -13.74
C ARG A 47 4.21 -3.72 -13.29
N GLY A 48 5.13 -3.91 -14.24
CA GLY A 48 6.46 -4.45 -14.02
C GLY A 48 7.25 -3.55 -13.09
N ALA A 49 7.52 -3.96 -11.85
CA ALA A 49 8.77 -3.51 -11.26
C ALA A 49 9.87 -4.20 -12.09
N SER A 50 10.78 -3.44 -12.69
CA SER A 50 11.94 -3.94 -13.46
C SER A 50 12.94 -4.75 -12.61
N VAL A 51 12.53 -5.19 -11.42
CA VAL A 51 13.33 -5.83 -10.40
C VAL A 51 13.18 -7.36 -10.54
N TYR A 52 14.29 -8.04 -10.80
CA TYR A 52 14.35 -9.49 -11.03
C TYR A 52 13.97 -10.28 -9.75
N GLY A 53 13.00 -11.21 -9.83
CA GLY A 53 12.56 -12.00 -8.66
C GLY A 53 11.43 -13.02 -8.88
N THR A 54 10.96 -13.61 -7.78
CA THR A 54 9.67 -14.33 -7.75
C THR A 54 8.54 -13.31 -7.82
N THR A 55 7.63 -13.48 -8.77
CA THR A 55 6.61 -12.48 -9.09
C THR A 55 5.22 -13.10 -8.93
N ILE A 56 4.51 -12.72 -7.87
CA ILE A 56 3.10 -13.06 -7.66
C ILE A 56 2.29 -11.92 -8.26
N ARG A 57 1.59 -12.13 -9.36
CA ARG A 57 0.91 -11.03 -10.03
C ARG A 57 -0.31 -11.51 -10.73
N ASN A 58 -1.36 -10.70 -10.75
CA ASN A 58 -2.37 -10.88 -11.78
C ASN A 58 -1.74 -10.58 -13.13
N ALA A 59 -1.20 -11.59 -13.82
CA ALA A 59 -1.09 -11.55 -15.26
C ALA A 59 -2.50 -11.82 -15.78
N ALA A 60 -3.38 -10.84 -15.61
CA ALA A 60 -4.70 -10.78 -16.20
C ALA A 60 -4.67 -10.69 -17.74
N ASP A 61 -3.48 -10.68 -18.35
CA ASP A 61 -3.31 -10.43 -19.78
C ASP A 61 -3.25 -11.70 -20.66
N ASP A 62 -3.37 -12.92 -20.10
CA ASP A 62 -3.44 -14.16 -20.92
C ASP A 62 -4.64 -15.07 -20.61
N ARG A 63 -5.48 -14.75 -19.62
CA ARG A 63 -6.82 -15.34 -19.49
C ARG A 63 -7.81 -14.22 -19.75
N PRO A 64 -8.90 -14.44 -20.52
CA PRO A 64 -9.95 -13.46 -20.64
C PRO A 64 -10.60 -13.31 -19.26
N ILE A 65 -10.07 -12.41 -18.44
CA ILE A 65 -10.93 -11.68 -17.53
C ILE A 65 -12.01 -11.09 -18.43
N SER A 66 -13.23 -11.12 -17.96
CA SER A 66 -14.43 -10.50 -18.49
C SER A 66 -14.33 -8.96 -18.64
N VAL A 67 -13.13 -8.43 -18.96
CA VAL A 67 -12.87 -7.10 -19.46
C VAL A 67 -12.30 -7.28 -20.87
N PRO A 68 -13.03 -6.89 -21.92
CA PRO A 68 -12.69 -7.29 -23.27
C PRO A 68 -11.33 -6.69 -23.71
N LEU A 69 -10.57 -7.49 -24.47
CA LEU A 69 -9.31 -7.17 -25.18
C LEU A 69 -9.31 -5.83 -25.94
N CYS A 70 -10.48 -5.21 -26.14
CA CYS A 70 -10.63 -3.89 -26.75
C CYS A 70 -10.25 -2.71 -25.85
N SER A 71 -9.94 -2.91 -24.56
CA SER A 71 -9.57 -1.79 -23.67
C SER A 71 -8.08 -1.43 -23.71
N ASN A 72 -7.19 -2.37 -24.04
CA ASN A 72 -5.76 -2.05 -24.20
C ASN A 72 -5.46 -1.61 -25.64
N PRO A 73 -5.15 -0.34 -25.89
CA PRO A 73 -4.84 0.18 -27.23
C PRO A 73 -3.48 -0.29 -27.75
N THR A 74 -2.65 -0.94 -26.91
CA THR A 74 -1.35 -1.54 -27.27
C THR A 74 -1.25 -2.95 -26.67
N PRO A 75 -1.88 -3.97 -27.29
CA PRO A 75 -1.90 -5.33 -26.76
C PRO A 75 -0.49 -5.88 -26.50
N GLY A 76 -0.30 -6.53 -25.34
CA GLY A 76 0.97 -7.11 -24.92
C GLY A 76 2.03 -6.10 -24.46
N VAL A 77 1.68 -4.81 -24.36
CA VAL A 77 2.55 -3.74 -23.87
C VAL A 77 1.97 -3.13 -22.60
N VAL A 78 2.77 -3.09 -21.54
CA VAL A 78 2.46 -2.38 -20.29
C VAL A 78 3.49 -1.26 -20.10
N ILE A 79 3.05 -0.06 -19.75
CA ILE A 79 3.93 1.08 -19.46
C ILE A 79 3.62 1.61 -18.06
N ASN A 80 4.62 2.17 -17.37
CA ASN A 80 4.47 2.71 -16.01
C ASN A 80 4.66 4.25 -15.94
N ARG A 81 4.86 4.90 -17.09
CA ARG A 81 5.04 6.35 -17.18
C ARG A 81 4.59 6.84 -18.54
N PRO A 82 4.25 8.13 -18.69
CA PRO A 82 3.91 8.70 -19.98
C PRO A 82 5.06 8.48 -20.98
N ASN A 83 4.74 7.96 -22.16
CA ASN A 83 5.71 7.60 -23.21
C ASN A 83 6.85 6.67 -22.74
N GLY A 84 6.59 5.86 -21.71
CA GLY A 84 7.55 4.90 -21.17
C GLY A 84 7.80 3.70 -22.08
N THR A 85 8.88 2.98 -21.79
CA THR A 85 9.17 1.68 -22.41
C THR A 85 8.22 0.60 -21.89
N ASP A 86 8.11 -0.49 -22.65
CA ASP A 86 7.38 -1.68 -22.20
C ASP A 86 8.05 -2.30 -20.95
N VAL A 87 7.26 -2.48 -19.90
CA VAL A 87 7.66 -3.12 -18.63
C VAL A 87 7.02 -4.51 -18.46
N TYR A 88 6.28 -5.01 -19.46
CA TYR A 88 5.64 -6.32 -19.40
C TYR A 88 6.53 -7.44 -19.90
N LYS A 89 7.27 -7.20 -20.98
CA LYS A 89 8.08 -8.23 -21.65
C LYS A 89 9.12 -8.83 -20.70
N GLY A 90 9.08 -10.16 -20.57
CA GLY A 90 10.04 -10.92 -19.77
C GLY A 90 9.74 -10.96 -18.26
N VAL A 91 8.64 -10.34 -17.81
CA VAL A 91 8.18 -10.45 -16.43
C VAL A 91 7.75 -11.90 -16.13
N PRO A 92 8.30 -12.55 -15.09
CA PRO A 92 7.85 -13.87 -14.65
C PRO A 92 6.37 -13.86 -14.23
N LYS A 93 5.67 -14.95 -14.53
CA LYS A 93 4.24 -15.13 -14.23
C LYS A 93 4.08 -16.29 -13.24
N ASP A 94 4.65 -16.16 -12.04
CA ASP A 94 4.74 -17.29 -11.11
C ASP A 94 3.37 -17.63 -10.50
N TYR A 95 2.52 -16.66 -10.22
CA TYR A 95 1.13 -16.85 -9.75
C TYR A 95 0.27 -15.80 -10.43
N THR A 96 -0.84 -16.18 -11.07
CA THR A 96 -1.69 -15.28 -11.88
C THR A 96 -3.18 -15.61 -11.79
N GLY A 97 -4.04 -14.60 -11.98
CA GLY A 97 -5.50 -14.73 -11.84
C GLY A 97 -5.86 -15.22 -10.45
N ASP A 98 -6.73 -16.22 -10.37
CA ASP A 98 -7.22 -16.82 -9.11
C ASP A 98 -6.11 -17.39 -8.20
N ALA A 99 -4.87 -17.53 -8.68
CA ALA A 99 -3.73 -17.93 -7.87
C ALA A 99 -3.07 -16.77 -7.09
N VAL A 100 -3.54 -15.53 -7.27
CA VAL A 100 -3.06 -14.36 -6.53
C VAL A 100 -3.91 -14.20 -5.29
N THR A 101 -3.51 -14.89 -4.22
CA THR A 101 -4.25 -14.92 -2.96
C THR A 101 -3.33 -14.62 -1.77
N PRO A 102 -3.88 -14.16 -0.62
CA PRO A 102 -3.13 -14.00 0.61
C PRO A 102 -2.41 -15.29 1.00
N GLU A 103 -3.06 -16.46 0.91
CA GLU A 103 -2.48 -17.76 1.30
C GLU A 103 -1.23 -18.07 0.48
N ASN A 104 -1.31 -17.88 -0.85
CA ASN A 104 -0.19 -18.10 -1.73
C ASN A 104 0.95 -17.12 -1.46
N PHE A 105 0.64 -15.85 -1.21
CA PHE A 105 1.64 -14.86 -0.84
C PHE A 105 2.37 -15.23 0.45
N LEU A 106 1.62 -15.59 1.51
CA LEU A 106 2.21 -16.02 2.77
C LEU A 106 2.98 -17.34 2.63
N ALA A 107 2.50 -18.29 1.82
CA ALA A 107 3.21 -19.53 1.53
C ALA A 107 4.53 -19.28 0.78
N VAL A 108 4.54 -18.36 -0.18
CA VAL A 108 5.75 -17.94 -0.89
C VAL A 108 6.78 -17.35 0.07
N LEU A 109 6.36 -16.46 0.97
CA LEU A 109 7.24 -15.87 1.99
C LEU A 109 7.81 -16.92 2.95
N LYS A 110 6.97 -17.88 3.39
CA LYS A 110 7.39 -18.97 4.28
C LYS A 110 8.32 -19.98 3.60
N GLY A 111 8.35 -20.01 2.27
CA GLY A 111 9.04 -21.05 1.50
C GLY A 111 8.28 -22.38 1.51
N ASP A 112 6.96 -22.34 1.61
CA ASP A 112 6.08 -23.50 1.76
C ASP A 112 5.41 -23.86 0.42
N SER A 113 6.13 -24.61 -0.41
CA SER A 113 5.61 -25.02 -1.72
C SER A 113 4.47 -26.04 -1.64
N ALA A 114 4.25 -26.69 -0.47
CA ALA A 114 3.16 -27.64 -0.31
C ALA A 114 1.81 -26.92 -0.15
N ASN A 115 1.82 -25.75 0.47
CA ASN A 115 0.64 -24.92 0.67
C ASN A 115 0.44 -23.85 -0.42
N ALA A 116 1.43 -23.59 -1.27
CA ALA A 116 1.21 -22.83 -2.50
C ALA A 116 0.29 -23.60 -3.47
N LYS A 117 -0.85 -23.01 -3.83
CA LYS A 117 -1.86 -23.59 -4.73
C LYS A 117 -1.95 -22.83 -6.05
N GLY A 118 -2.02 -23.57 -7.16
CA GLY A 118 -2.00 -22.97 -8.49
C GLY A 118 -0.68 -22.29 -8.82
N GLY A 119 -0.63 -21.62 -9.97
CA GLY A 119 0.59 -20.99 -10.48
C GLY A 119 1.73 -21.99 -10.72
N SER A 120 2.95 -21.50 -10.57
CA SER A 120 4.22 -22.22 -10.78
C SER A 120 4.66 -23.05 -9.57
N GLY A 121 4.08 -22.80 -8.38
CA GLY A 121 4.54 -23.36 -7.10
C GLY A 121 5.88 -22.83 -6.60
N LYS A 122 6.45 -21.80 -7.23
CA LYS A 122 7.73 -21.21 -6.85
C LYS A 122 7.61 -20.37 -5.58
N VAL A 123 8.31 -20.77 -4.53
CA VAL A 123 8.35 -20.08 -3.23
C VAL A 123 9.77 -19.60 -2.90
N LEU A 124 9.94 -18.77 -1.87
CA LEU A 124 11.27 -18.39 -1.39
C LEU A 124 12.06 -19.62 -0.91
N LYS A 125 13.33 -19.68 -1.32
CA LYS A 125 14.31 -20.64 -0.80
C LYS A 125 15.48 -19.94 -0.11
N SER A 126 15.19 -18.74 0.43
CA SER A 126 16.15 -17.89 1.11
C SER A 126 16.58 -18.48 2.45
N GLY A 127 17.84 -18.23 2.81
CA GLY A 127 18.47 -18.72 4.03
C GLY A 127 19.02 -17.61 4.94
N PRO A 128 19.77 -17.98 5.99
CA PRO A 128 20.23 -17.06 7.04
C PRO A 128 21.22 -15.99 6.57
N ASN A 129 21.78 -16.12 5.37
CA ASN A 129 22.76 -15.21 4.80
C ASN A 129 22.19 -14.42 3.61
N ASP A 130 20.89 -14.56 3.32
CA ASP A 130 20.29 -14.00 2.12
C ASP A 130 19.51 -12.71 2.42
N HIS A 131 19.45 -11.81 1.44
CA HIS A 131 18.58 -10.64 1.50
C HIS A 131 17.24 -10.92 0.83
N VAL A 132 16.16 -10.42 1.42
CA VAL A 132 14.80 -10.51 0.87
C VAL A 132 14.24 -9.11 0.67
N PHE A 133 13.74 -8.82 -0.53
CA PHE A 133 13.01 -7.61 -0.85
C PHE A 133 11.56 -7.96 -1.20
N VAL A 134 10.60 -7.37 -0.51
CA VAL A 134 9.17 -7.55 -0.77
C VAL A 134 8.59 -6.22 -1.24
N TYR A 135 7.91 -6.22 -2.38
CA TYR A 135 7.18 -5.06 -2.87
C TYR A 135 5.72 -5.44 -3.10
N PHE A 136 4.82 -4.76 -2.40
CA PHE A 136 3.38 -4.89 -2.56
C PHE A 136 2.81 -3.60 -3.15
N THR A 137 1.91 -3.70 -4.12
CA THR A 137 1.15 -2.58 -4.66
C THR A 137 -0.31 -2.95 -4.91
N ASP A 138 -1.21 -2.26 -4.21
CA ASP A 138 -2.65 -2.29 -4.47
C ASP A 138 -3.43 -1.22 -3.67
N HIS A 139 -4.72 -1.43 -3.49
CA HIS A 139 -5.55 -0.91 -2.42
C HIS A 139 -5.20 -1.51 -1.06
N GLY A 140 -5.58 -0.77 -0.01
CA GLY A 140 -5.49 -1.22 1.37
C GLY A 140 -6.54 -0.51 2.20
N GLY A 141 -6.53 -0.82 3.48
CA GLY A 141 -7.36 -0.19 4.50
C GLY A 141 -6.71 -0.41 5.86
N PRO A 142 -7.32 0.09 6.96
CA PRO A 142 -6.80 -0.10 8.30
C PRO A 142 -6.57 -1.59 8.62
N GLY A 143 -5.31 -2.02 8.70
CA GLY A 143 -4.91 -3.38 9.04
C GLY A 143 -5.15 -4.43 7.94
N ILE A 144 -5.38 -4.02 6.69
CA ILE A 144 -5.57 -4.93 5.55
C ILE A 144 -4.82 -4.48 4.29
N LEU A 145 -4.40 -5.45 3.48
CA LEU A 145 -3.98 -5.26 2.10
C LEU A 145 -4.91 -6.06 1.18
N ALA A 146 -5.44 -5.43 0.13
CA ALA A 146 -6.37 -6.09 -0.77
C ALA A 146 -5.67 -7.11 -1.67
N PHE A 147 -6.33 -8.23 -1.89
CA PHE A 147 -6.08 -9.17 -2.97
C PHE A 147 -7.33 -9.17 -3.89
N PRO A 148 -7.31 -9.81 -5.08
CA PRO A 148 -8.36 -9.61 -6.07
C PRO A 148 -9.74 -10.03 -5.58
N ASP A 149 -9.77 -11.12 -4.82
CA ASP A 149 -10.98 -11.78 -4.33
C ASP A 149 -10.91 -12.04 -2.81
N ASP A 150 -9.91 -11.48 -2.10
CA ASP A 150 -9.70 -11.67 -0.66
C ASP A 150 -8.88 -10.52 -0.04
N GLU A 151 -8.63 -10.56 1.27
CA GLU A 151 -7.87 -9.54 2.01
C GLU A 151 -6.79 -10.18 2.88
N LEU A 152 -5.58 -9.63 2.85
CA LEU A 152 -4.52 -9.99 3.78
C LEU A 152 -4.61 -9.12 5.04
N HIS A 153 -4.95 -9.73 6.16
CA HIS A 153 -4.94 -9.06 7.47
C HIS A 153 -3.53 -8.88 8.03
N VAL A 154 -3.31 -7.75 8.72
CA VAL A 154 -2.04 -7.38 9.36
C VAL A 154 -1.52 -8.46 10.30
N LYS A 155 -2.42 -9.13 11.03
CA LYS A 155 -2.04 -10.19 11.97
C LYS A 155 -1.33 -11.34 11.26
N ASP A 156 -1.90 -11.86 10.17
CA ASP A 156 -1.33 -12.99 9.43
C ASP A 156 -0.03 -12.61 8.71
N PHE A 157 0.08 -11.34 8.30
CA PHE A 157 1.31 -10.83 7.72
C PHE A 157 2.43 -10.73 8.76
N GLN A 158 2.16 -10.16 9.94
CA GLN A 158 3.11 -10.07 11.05
C GLN A 158 3.51 -11.46 11.58
N ASP A 159 2.55 -12.38 11.72
CA ASP A 159 2.81 -13.78 12.09
C ASP A 159 3.73 -14.47 11.07
N THR A 160 3.60 -14.13 9.78
CA THR A 160 4.46 -14.65 8.72
C THR A 160 5.87 -14.06 8.75
N ILE A 161 6.02 -12.75 9.01
CA ILE A 161 7.33 -12.11 9.20
C ILE A 161 8.06 -12.74 10.40
N LYS A 162 7.35 -12.96 11.50
CA LYS A 162 7.86 -13.66 12.67
C LYS A 162 8.30 -15.09 12.34
N TYR A 163 7.47 -15.85 11.61
CA TYR A 163 7.85 -17.18 11.15
C TYR A 163 9.15 -17.15 10.33
N MET A 164 9.29 -16.20 9.40
CA MET A 164 10.50 -16.08 8.59
C MET A 164 11.75 -15.80 9.44
N ARG A 165 11.63 -14.94 10.48
CA ARG A 165 12.71 -14.69 11.46
C ARG A 165 13.08 -15.97 12.21
N ASP A 166 12.09 -16.61 12.82
CA ASP A 166 12.28 -17.79 13.69
C ASP A 166 12.87 -18.98 12.91
N ASN A 167 12.58 -19.06 11.61
CA ASN A 167 13.09 -20.09 10.71
C ASN A 167 14.30 -19.64 9.87
N LYS A 168 14.93 -18.52 10.23
CA LYS A 168 16.17 -18.00 9.60
C LYS A 168 16.07 -17.91 8.07
N LYS A 169 14.95 -17.41 7.57
CA LYS A 169 14.66 -17.29 6.13
C LYS A 169 15.30 -16.07 5.47
N TYR A 170 15.96 -15.21 6.24
CA TYR A 170 16.70 -14.06 5.73
C TYR A 170 17.79 -13.66 6.73
N GLN A 171 18.79 -12.95 6.22
CA GLN A 171 19.73 -12.16 7.01
C GLN A 171 19.18 -10.75 7.24
N LYS A 172 18.67 -10.11 6.18
CA LYS A 172 18.01 -8.79 6.21
C LYS A 172 16.82 -8.82 5.26
N MET A 173 15.72 -8.19 5.65
CA MET A 173 14.54 -8.06 4.80
C MET A 173 14.10 -6.61 4.67
N VAL A 174 13.76 -6.19 3.45
CA VAL A 174 13.23 -4.86 3.14
C VAL A 174 11.85 -4.99 2.51
N MET A 175 10.89 -4.19 2.96
CA MET A 175 9.51 -4.22 2.46
C MET A 175 9.03 -2.84 2.02
N TYR A 176 8.58 -2.71 0.77
CA TYR A 176 7.96 -1.51 0.23
C TYR A 176 6.47 -1.78 0.00
N ILE A 177 5.59 -0.94 0.58
CA ILE A 177 4.14 -1.14 0.51
C ILE A 177 3.46 0.09 -0.07
N GLU A 178 2.95 -0.06 -1.28
CA GLU A 178 2.02 0.87 -1.92
C GLU A 178 0.59 0.41 -1.62
N ALA A 179 -0.08 1.10 -0.71
CA ALA A 179 -1.51 0.96 -0.45
C ALA A 179 -2.05 2.13 0.39
N CYS A 180 -3.37 2.34 0.34
CA CYS A 180 -4.08 3.17 1.30
C CYS A 180 -3.89 2.61 2.72
N GLU A 181 -3.76 3.52 3.69
CA GLU A 181 -3.54 3.19 5.10
C GLU A 181 -2.36 2.23 5.37
N SER A 182 -1.38 2.13 4.47
CA SER A 182 -0.31 1.12 4.50
C SER A 182 0.57 1.17 5.75
N GLY A 183 0.68 2.34 6.41
CA GLY A 183 1.33 2.46 7.72
C GLY A 183 0.72 1.56 8.80
N SER A 184 -0.58 1.25 8.70
CA SER A 184 -1.28 0.37 9.65
C SER A 184 -0.77 -1.08 9.60
N MET A 185 -0.20 -1.52 8.47
CA MET A 185 0.36 -2.86 8.32
C MET A 185 1.68 -3.07 9.06
N MET A 186 2.36 -1.96 9.40
CA MET A 186 3.73 -1.98 9.93
C MET A 186 3.88 -1.32 11.30
N THR A 187 2.77 -0.88 11.91
CA THR A 187 2.79 -0.15 13.19
C THR A 187 3.45 -0.98 14.30
N ASP A 188 3.19 -2.28 14.35
CA ASP A 188 3.72 -3.19 15.37
C ASP A 188 4.98 -3.96 14.93
N LEU A 189 5.62 -3.55 13.81
CA LEU A 189 6.81 -4.23 13.31
C LEU A 189 7.99 -4.02 14.29
N PRO A 190 8.56 -5.09 14.88
CA PRO A 190 9.65 -4.95 15.85
C PRO A 190 10.93 -4.38 15.22
N GLU A 191 11.72 -3.65 16.01
CA GLU A 191 13.00 -3.07 15.54
C GLU A 191 14.17 -4.07 15.63
N ASP A 192 14.03 -5.21 16.32
CA ASP A 192 15.09 -6.20 16.62
C ASP A 192 15.03 -7.49 15.77
N ILE A 193 14.34 -7.43 14.63
CA ILE A 193 14.11 -8.60 13.75
C ILE A 193 14.77 -8.48 12.38
N ASP A 194 15.64 -7.49 12.17
CA ASP A 194 16.36 -7.32 10.90
C ASP A 194 15.44 -7.13 9.66
N VAL A 195 14.34 -6.42 9.91
CA VAL A 195 13.38 -6.00 8.89
C VAL A 195 13.32 -4.47 8.85
N TYR A 196 13.35 -3.89 7.65
CA TYR A 196 13.09 -2.48 7.40
C TYR A 196 11.91 -2.35 6.44
N ALA A 197 10.94 -1.49 6.76
CA ALA A 197 9.79 -1.28 5.89
C ALA A 197 9.58 0.20 5.58
N THR A 198 9.08 0.49 4.39
CA THR A 198 8.55 1.81 4.01
C THR A 198 7.15 1.67 3.41
N THR A 199 6.30 2.66 3.67
CA THR A 199 4.88 2.63 3.29
C THR A 199 4.53 3.92 2.56
N ALA A 200 3.66 3.81 1.54
CA ALA A 200 3.21 4.95 0.73
C ALA A 200 2.44 5.99 1.53
N SER A 201 1.72 5.56 2.57
CA SER A 201 0.90 6.40 3.41
C SER A 201 1.03 6.06 4.89
N ASN A 202 0.55 6.96 5.75
CA ASN A 202 0.32 6.67 7.16
C ASN A 202 -0.96 5.83 7.34
N SER A 203 -1.29 5.45 8.58
CA SER A 203 -2.43 4.57 8.92
C SER A 203 -3.84 5.18 8.73
N HIS A 204 -3.97 6.42 8.26
CA HIS A 204 -5.23 7.17 8.22
C HIS A 204 -5.49 7.91 6.89
N GLU A 205 -4.70 7.62 5.85
CA GLU A 205 -4.82 8.31 4.57
C GLU A 205 -4.60 7.36 3.39
N SER A 206 -5.20 7.74 2.27
CA SER A 206 -5.05 7.04 1.00
C SER A 206 -3.68 7.27 0.36
N SER A 207 -3.24 6.32 -0.46
CA SER A 207 -2.20 6.56 -1.45
C SER A 207 -2.81 7.13 -2.74
N TYR A 208 -1.96 7.53 -3.68
CA TYR A 208 -2.36 8.30 -4.87
C TYR A 208 -1.89 7.62 -6.14
N ALA A 209 -2.78 7.55 -7.12
CA ALA A 209 -2.45 7.23 -8.49
C ALA A 209 -1.81 8.44 -9.19
N CYS A 210 -1.08 8.18 -10.28
CA CYS A 210 -0.47 9.19 -11.12
C CYS A 210 -0.43 8.75 -12.60
N TYR A 211 -0.11 9.69 -13.47
CA TYR A 211 0.10 9.51 -14.91
C TYR A 211 -1.17 8.98 -15.60
N TYR A 212 -2.19 9.83 -15.75
CA TYR A 212 -3.36 9.46 -16.56
C TYR A 212 -2.95 9.39 -18.04
N ASP A 213 -3.27 8.28 -18.71
CA ASP A 213 -3.00 8.09 -20.14
C ASP A 213 -4.30 8.13 -20.92
N GLU A 214 -4.51 9.21 -21.69
CA GLU A 214 -5.74 9.41 -22.47
C GLU A 214 -5.99 8.28 -23.47
N LYS A 215 -4.92 7.68 -24.02
CA LYS A 215 -5.04 6.59 -24.99
C LYS A 215 -5.55 5.30 -24.33
N ARG A 216 -5.10 5.02 -23.11
CA ARG A 216 -5.47 3.83 -22.31
C ARG A 216 -6.66 4.08 -21.41
N ASP A 217 -7.12 5.31 -21.24
CA ASP A 217 -8.27 5.62 -20.40
C ASP A 217 -8.10 5.13 -18.94
N THR A 218 -6.87 5.19 -18.42
CA THR A 218 -6.52 4.72 -17.07
C THR A 218 -5.24 5.38 -16.56
N TYR A 219 -4.92 5.20 -15.29
CA TYR A 219 -3.67 5.66 -14.67
C TYR A 219 -2.56 4.61 -14.85
N LEU A 220 -1.36 5.06 -15.18
CA LEU A 220 -0.20 4.19 -15.41
C LEU A 220 0.56 3.85 -14.13
N GLY A 221 0.54 4.74 -13.15
CA GLY A 221 1.40 4.70 -11.97
C GLY A 221 0.67 4.95 -10.66
N ASP A 222 1.36 4.68 -9.55
CA ASP A 222 1.03 5.17 -8.21
C ASP A 222 2.20 6.00 -7.70
N TRP A 223 1.91 7.12 -7.03
CA TRP A 223 2.87 8.21 -6.84
C TRP A 223 4.09 7.79 -6.01
N TYR A 224 3.87 7.11 -4.89
CA TYR A 224 4.96 6.55 -4.09
C TYR A 224 5.79 5.55 -4.90
N SER A 225 5.10 4.68 -5.65
CA SER A 225 5.72 3.62 -6.42
C SER A 225 6.59 4.12 -7.56
N VAL A 226 6.08 5.04 -8.38
CA VAL A 226 6.86 5.63 -9.48
C VAL A 226 8.04 6.41 -8.93
N ASN A 227 7.88 7.10 -7.78
CA ASN A 227 8.97 7.85 -7.17
C ASN A 227 10.15 6.97 -6.78
N TRP A 228 9.94 5.79 -6.17
CA TRP A 228 11.08 4.92 -5.82
C TRP A 228 11.63 4.15 -7.03
N MET A 229 10.78 3.75 -7.98
CA MET A 229 11.25 3.03 -9.17
C MET A 229 12.04 3.95 -10.10
N GLU A 230 11.54 5.15 -10.38
CA GLU A 230 12.23 6.12 -11.23
C GLU A 230 13.52 6.63 -10.57
N ASP A 231 13.57 6.74 -9.24
CA ASP A 231 14.82 6.96 -8.49
C ASP A 231 15.81 5.82 -8.71
N SER A 232 15.36 4.57 -8.53
CA SER A 232 16.21 3.40 -8.77
C SER A 232 16.67 3.23 -10.23
N ASP A 233 15.91 3.74 -11.20
CA ASP A 233 16.28 3.72 -12.62
C ASP A 233 17.40 4.72 -12.94
N VAL A 234 17.51 5.85 -12.22
CA VAL A 234 18.45 6.95 -12.54
C VAL A 234 19.63 7.06 -11.58
N GLU A 235 19.57 6.43 -10.40
CA GLU A 235 20.63 6.50 -9.39
C GLU A 235 21.64 5.34 -9.50
N ASP A 236 22.86 5.58 -9.00
CA ASP A 236 23.84 4.50 -8.81
C ASP A 236 23.53 3.77 -7.51
N LEU A 237 22.80 2.65 -7.60
CA LEU A 237 22.33 1.87 -6.45
C LEU A 237 23.46 1.30 -5.58
N THR A 238 24.69 1.26 -6.10
CA THR A 238 25.87 0.85 -5.31
C THR A 238 26.33 1.92 -4.34
N LYS A 239 25.94 3.18 -4.60
CA LYS A 239 26.24 4.35 -3.77
C LYS A 239 25.03 4.79 -2.94
N GLU A 240 23.84 4.73 -3.52
CA GLU A 240 22.62 5.13 -2.85
C GLU A 240 22.27 4.19 -1.69
N THR A 241 21.90 4.78 -0.56
CA THR A 241 21.39 4.05 0.60
C THR A 241 19.88 4.04 0.61
N LEU A 242 19.28 3.03 1.26
CA LEU A 242 17.83 2.98 1.46
C LEU A 242 17.28 4.25 2.14
N VAL A 243 18.03 4.85 3.07
CA VAL A 243 17.63 6.11 3.73
C VAL A 243 17.70 7.32 2.79
N LYS A 244 18.60 7.32 1.79
CA LYS A 244 18.63 8.37 0.76
C LYS A 244 17.41 8.23 -0.14
N GLN A 245 17.14 7.02 -0.66
CA GLN A 245 15.94 6.72 -1.44
C GLN A 245 14.66 7.06 -0.66
N PHE A 246 14.52 6.63 0.59
CA PHE A 246 13.38 6.97 1.45
C PHE A 246 13.16 8.49 1.57
N LYS A 247 14.23 9.27 1.76
CA LYS A 247 14.14 10.74 1.86
C LYS A 247 13.71 11.38 0.53
N ILE A 248 14.21 10.87 -0.60
CA ILE A 248 13.82 11.33 -1.95
C ILE A 248 12.34 11.02 -2.17
N VAL A 249 11.94 9.77 -1.98
CA VAL A 249 10.56 9.30 -2.15
C VAL A 249 9.62 10.05 -1.22
N LYS A 250 9.96 10.22 0.06
CA LYS A 250 9.16 11.01 1.01
C LYS A 250 9.01 12.47 0.60
N LYS A 251 10.02 13.07 -0.03
CA LYS A 251 9.97 14.45 -0.50
C LYS A 251 9.10 14.57 -1.75
N HIS A 252 9.19 13.62 -2.68
CA HIS A 252 8.49 13.66 -3.96
C HIS A 252 7.02 13.23 -3.83
N THR A 253 6.73 12.27 -2.96
CA THR A 253 5.37 11.82 -2.62
C THR A 253 4.70 12.85 -1.71
N ASN A 254 4.34 14.00 -2.28
CA ASN A 254 3.76 15.15 -1.61
C ASN A 254 2.24 15.06 -1.37
N THR A 255 1.63 13.90 -1.63
CA THR A 255 0.18 13.66 -1.50
C THR A 255 -0.19 12.80 -0.29
N SER A 256 0.79 12.13 0.32
CA SER A 256 0.65 11.29 1.50
C SER A 256 1.93 11.34 2.34
N HIS A 257 1.88 10.83 3.56
CA HIS A 257 2.99 10.76 4.48
C HIS A 257 3.70 9.42 4.36
N VAL A 258 4.73 9.36 3.53
CA VAL A 258 5.62 8.18 3.46
C VAL A 258 6.26 7.93 4.83
N GLN A 259 6.08 6.71 5.35
CA GLN A 259 6.59 6.29 6.66
C GLN A 259 7.66 5.21 6.55
N GLN A 260 8.40 5.00 7.63
CA GLN A 260 9.39 3.93 7.75
C GLN A 260 9.29 3.25 9.12
N PHE A 261 9.49 1.94 9.15
CA PHE A 261 9.28 1.08 10.32
C PHE A 261 10.39 0.04 10.49
N GLY A 262 10.38 -0.65 11.63
CA GLY A 262 11.33 -1.70 11.97
C GLY A 262 12.74 -1.16 12.22
N ASN A 263 13.75 -1.97 11.89
CA ASN A 263 15.14 -1.66 12.16
C ASN A 263 15.69 -0.57 11.22
N LYS A 264 15.61 0.70 11.64
CA LYS A 264 16.09 1.86 10.86
C LYS A 264 17.61 1.87 10.63
N THR A 265 18.38 1.06 11.35
CA THR A 265 19.83 0.95 11.07
C THR A 265 20.09 0.32 9.71
N LEU A 266 19.23 -0.60 9.26
CA LEU A 266 19.28 -1.22 7.92
C LEU A 266 19.15 -0.18 6.81
N ALA A 267 18.50 0.96 7.06
CA ALA A 267 18.33 2.01 6.06
C ALA A 267 19.68 2.61 5.58
N HIS A 268 20.79 2.35 6.28
CA HIS A 268 22.14 2.75 5.85
C HIS A 268 22.75 1.82 4.81
N MET A 269 22.17 0.64 4.58
CA MET A 269 22.59 -0.29 3.53
C MET A 269 22.30 0.28 2.14
N LYS A 270 23.05 -0.21 1.15
CA LYS A 270 22.89 0.21 -0.25
C LYS A 270 21.64 -0.37 -0.88
N VAL A 271 20.99 0.39 -1.76
CA VAL A 271 19.82 -0.08 -2.50
C VAL A 271 20.14 -1.34 -3.32
N MET A 272 21.36 -1.40 -3.90
CA MET A 272 21.86 -2.57 -4.64
C MET A 272 21.88 -3.87 -3.80
N ALA A 273 21.94 -3.78 -2.46
CA ALA A 273 21.92 -4.98 -1.61
C ALA A 273 20.57 -5.70 -1.63
N PHE A 274 19.50 -5.05 -2.09
CA PHE A 274 18.14 -5.59 -2.11
C PHE A 274 17.53 -5.61 -3.52
N GLN A 275 17.80 -4.58 -4.33
CA GLN A 275 17.26 -4.43 -5.68
C GLN A 275 18.26 -4.86 -6.77
N GLY A 276 19.51 -5.16 -6.39
CA GLY A 276 20.56 -5.56 -7.30
C GLY A 276 20.59 -7.05 -7.60
N ASN A 277 21.03 -7.41 -8.81
CA ASN A 277 21.23 -8.80 -9.19
C ASN A 277 22.53 -9.36 -8.58
N SER A 278 22.44 -10.42 -7.78
CA SER A 278 23.61 -11.12 -7.22
C SER A 278 24.24 -12.13 -8.21
N MET A 279 23.74 -12.24 -9.45
CA MET A 279 24.41 -13.03 -10.49
C MET A 279 25.74 -12.37 -10.87
N ALA A 280 26.81 -12.86 -10.25
CA ALA A 280 28.19 -12.47 -10.52
C ALA A 280 28.46 -12.49 -12.05
N GLY A 281 28.66 -11.31 -12.63
CA GLY A 281 29.09 -11.15 -14.02
C GLY A 281 28.04 -10.64 -15.01
N ALA A 282 26.77 -10.44 -14.62
CA ALA A 282 25.82 -9.74 -15.49
C ALA A 282 26.20 -8.25 -15.62
N PRO A 283 26.24 -7.67 -16.84
CA PRO A 283 26.50 -6.25 -17.01
C PRO A 283 25.45 -5.44 -16.26
N ARG A 284 25.90 -4.47 -15.46
CA ARG A 284 25.03 -3.55 -14.73
C ARG A 284 24.27 -2.70 -15.74
N ALA A 285 22.96 -2.54 -15.54
CA ALA A 285 22.22 -1.55 -16.28
C ALA A 285 22.79 -0.16 -15.93
N PRO A 286 23.21 0.65 -16.92
CA PRO A 286 23.61 2.02 -16.64
C PRO A 286 22.40 2.82 -16.17
N PRO A 287 22.60 3.86 -15.35
CA PRO A 287 21.55 4.82 -15.03
C PRO A 287 20.80 5.30 -16.27
N MET A 288 19.48 5.27 -16.20
CA MET A 288 18.61 5.70 -17.28
C MET A 288 18.49 7.22 -17.29
N THR A 289 18.21 7.80 -18.46
CA THR A 289 17.78 9.19 -18.55
C THR A 289 16.28 9.19 -18.77
N LEU A 290 15.54 9.70 -17.78
CA LEU A 290 14.09 9.76 -17.81
C LEU A 290 13.62 11.16 -18.23
N GLN A 291 12.64 11.22 -19.13
CA GLN A 291 12.06 12.49 -19.57
C GLN A 291 11.19 13.08 -18.46
N PRO A 292 11.32 14.38 -18.10
CA PRO A 292 10.47 14.99 -17.09
C PRO A 292 8.99 14.87 -17.43
N VAL A 293 8.17 14.50 -16.45
CA VAL A 293 6.70 14.54 -16.57
C VAL A 293 6.22 15.86 -15.98
N VAL A 294 5.53 16.67 -16.80
CA VAL A 294 5.12 18.04 -16.42
C VAL A 294 3.90 18.03 -15.50
N ASP A 295 2.90 17.20 -15.82
CA ASP A 295 1.70 17.01 -15.01
C ASP A 295 1.56 15.52 -14.65
N PRO A 296 1.69 15.16 -13.37
CA PRO A 296 1.59 13.79 -12.93
C PRO A 296 0.14 13.33 -12.69
N ASP A 297 -0.90 14.16 -12.89
CA ASP A 297 -2.32 13.78 -12.72
C ASP A 297 -2.63 13.11 -11.35
N LEU A 298 -2.11 13.68 -10.25
CA LEU A 298 -2.23 13.04 -8.93
C LEU A 298 -3.69 12.93 -8.49
N THR A 299 -4.13 11.69 -8.24
CA THR A 299 -5.52 11.38 -7.88
C THR A 299 -5.55 10.39 -6.72
N PRO A 300 -6.32 10.63 -5.63
CA PRO A 300 -6.47 9.65 -4.56
C PRO A 300 -6.92 8.29 -5.11
N SER A 301 -6.34 7.18 -4.64
CA SER A 301 -6.66 5.84 -5.15
C SER A 301 -8.17 5.52 -5.16
N PRO A 302 -8.96 5.87 -4.12
CA PRO A 302 -10.43 5.64 -4.14
C PRO A 302 -11.17 6.42 -5.22
N ASP A 303 -10.63 7.57 -5.64
CA ASP A 303 -11.26 8.48 -6.60
C ASP A 303 -10.95 8.12 -8.06
N VAL A 304 -10.01 7.20 -8.30
CA VAL A 304 -9.54 6.83 -9.64
C VAL A 304 -10.69 6.45 -10.59
N PRO A 305 -11.61 5.51 -10.26
CA PRO A 305 -12.71 5.16 -11.16
C PRO A 305 -13.58 6.37 -11.52
N LEU A 306 -13.92 7.20 -10.53
CA LEU A 306 -14.74 8.38 -10.73
C LEU A 306 -14.03 9.44 -11.56
N ALA A 307 -12.73 9.63 -11.36
CA ALA A 307 -11.90 10.54 -12.14
C ALA A 307 -11.83 10.12 -13.62
N ILE A 308 -11.64 8.83 -13.89
CA ILE A 308 -11.66 8.27 -15.26
C ILE A 308 -13.01 8.52 -15.92
N LEU A 309 -14.12 8.21 -15.23
CA LEU A 309 -15.47 8.40 -15.77
C LEU A 309 -15.77 9.88 -16.07
N LYS A 310 -15.36 10.79 -15.18
CA LYS A 310 -15.50 12.23 -15.40
C LYS A 310 -14.71 12.69 -16.63
N ARG A 311 -13.47 12.23 -16.82
CA ARG A 311 -12.65 12.55 -18.00
C ARG A 311 -13.31 12.03 -19.28
N LYS A 312 -13.75 10.77 -19.30
CA LYS A 312 -14.49 10.19 -20.44
C LYS A 312 -15.76 10.96 -20.78
N MET A 313 -16.49 11.41 -19.76
CA MET A 313 -17.70 12.21 -19.94
C MET A 313 -17.39 13.57 -20.56
N MET A 314 -16.36 14.27 -20.07
CA MET A 314 -15.94 15.57 -20.60
C MET A 314 -15.40 15.49 -22.02
N ALA A 315 -14.80 14.36 -22.41
CA ALA A 315 -14.30 14.12 -23.76
C ALA A 315 -15.37 13.62 -24.75
N SER A 316 -16.54 13.17 -24.28
CA SER A 316 -17.58 12.60 -25.13
C SER A 316 -18.45 13.68 -25.76
N ASN A 317 -18.61 13.60 -27.09
CA ASN A 317 -19.58 14.41 -27.85
C ASN A 317 -20.87 13.62 -28.17
N ASN A 318 -21.04 12.42 -27.61
CA ASN A 318 -22.19 11.56 -27.87
C ASN A 318 -23.17 11.58 -26.68
N LEU A 319 -24.41 12.01 -26.93
CA LEU A 319 -25.44 12.14 -25.88
C LEU A 319 -25.81 10.80 -25.22
N GLN A 320 -25.86 9.70 -25.97
CA GLN A 320 -26.16 8.37 -25.41
C GLN A 320 -25.02 7.88 -24.51
N GLN A 321 -23.78 8.04 -24.97
CA GLN A 321 -22.59 7.69 -24.18
C GLN A 321 -22.50 8.55 -22.91
N THR A 322 -22.71 9.86 -23.04
CA THR A 322 -22.72 10.80 -21.91
C THR A 322 -23.77 10.42 -20.86
N ARG A 323 -24.98 10.06 -21.31
CA ARG A 323 -26.04 9.58 -20.41
C ARG A 323 -25.66 8.28 -19.69
N GLY A 324 -25.02 7.34 -20.40
CA GLY A 324 -24.47 6.12 -19.81
C GLY A 324 -23.44 6.41 -18.72
N LEU A 325 -22.45 7.25 -19.02
CA LEU A 325 -21.41 7.67 -18.08
C LEU A 325 -21.98 8.40 -16.87
N LEU A 326 -22.99 9.27 -17.05
CA LEU A 326 -23.66 9.94 -15.93
C LEU A 326 -24.38 8.96 -14.98
N MET A 327 -24.97 7.89 -15.52
CA MET A 327 -25.59 6.85 -14.67
C MET A 327 -24.54 6.07 -13.87
N GLU A 328 -23.40 5.77 -14.47
CA GLU A 328 -22.27 5.10 -13.79
C GLU A 328 -21.68 6.01 -12.70
N ILE A 329 -21.41 7.28 -13.02
CA ILE A 329 -20.97 8.30 -12.06
C ILE A 329 -21.96 8.42 -10.90
N SER A 330 -23.27 8.51 -11.18
CA SER A 330 -24.29 8.62 -10.14
C SER A 330 -24.31 7.38 -9.24
N THR A 331 -24.04 6.21 -9.79
CA THR A 331 -23.96 4.96 -9.04
C THR A 331 -22.75 4.95 -8.10
N HIS A 332 -21.57 5.32 -8.59
CA HIS A 332 -20.37 5.44 -7.75
C HIS A 332 -20.55 6.45 -6.61
N LEU A 333 -21.12 7.63 -6.88
CA LEU A 333 -21.38 8.63 -5.84
C LEU A 333 -22.34 8.13 -4.76
N LYS A 334 -23.35 7.32 -5.13
CA LYS A 334 -24.26 6.70 -4.16
C LYS A 334 -23.55 5.69 -3.27
N TYR A 335 -22.67 4.86 -3.84
CA TYR A 335 -21.87 3.92 -3.05
C TYR A 335 -20.91 4.65 -2.11
N GLU A 336 -20.21 5.68 -2.59
CA GLU A 336 -19.31 6.47 -1.77
C GLU A 336 -20.06 7.14 -0.61
N TYR A 337 -21.24 7.71 -0.88
CA TYR A 337 -22.12 8.25 0.15
C TYR A 337 -22.51 7.17 1.17
N ALA A 338 -22.95 5.99 0.72
CA ALA A 338 -23.34 4.90 1.59
C ALA A 338 -22.19 4.39 2.47
N ILE A 339 -20.98 4.24 1.91
CA ILE A 339 -19.79 3.79 2.65
C ILE A 339 -19.40 4.82 3.70
N ARG A 340 -19.41 6.12 3.38
CA ARG A 340 -19.13 7.18 4.37
C ARG A 340 -20.12 7.15 5.54
N HIS A 341 -21.40 6.87 5.26
CA HIS A 341 -22.42 6.74 6.31
C HIS A 341 -22.21 5.47 7.14
N LEU A 342 -21.90 4.34 6.49
CA LEU A 342 -21.60 3.11 7.19
C LEU A 342 -20.35 3.26 8.08
N TYR A 343 -19.29 3.89 7.57
CA TYR A 343 -18.07 4.15 8.33
C TYR A 343 -18.33 5.06 9.53
N ALA A 344 -19.16 6.09 9.37
CA ALA A 344 -19.59 6.94 10.50
C ALA A 344 -20.38 6.12 11.54
N LEU A 345 -21.30 5.26 11.10
CA LEU A 345 -22.10 4.39 11.98
C LEU A 345 -21.22 3.38 12.74
N VAL A 346 -20.29 2.71 12.06
CA VAL A 346 -19.36 1.76 12.69
C VAL A 346 -18.48 2.46 13.71
N ASN A 347 -17.90 3.62 13.38
CA ASN A 347 -17.10 4.40 14.33
C ASN A 347 -17.92 4.89 15.54
N LEU A 348 -19.19 5.25 15.35
CA LEU A 348 -20.11 5.60 16.44
C LEU A 348 -20.35 4.40 17.36
N CYS A 349 -20.49 3.19 16.80
CA CYS A 349 -20.70 1.95 17.56
C CYS A 349 -19.43 1.47 18.28
N GLU A 350 -18.25 1.51 17.64
CA GLU A 350 -17.01 0.98 18.20
C GLU A 350 -16.39 1.85 19.29
N ARG A 351 -16.55 3.18 19.22
CA ARG A 351 -15.94 4.11 20.19
C ARG A 351 -16.75 4.33 21.47
N GLY A 352 -17.89 3.66 21.63
CA GLY A 352 -18.67 3.65 22.87
C GLY A 352 -18.91 5.03 23.47
N TYR A 353 -19.73 5.88 22.82
CA TYR A 353 -20.10 7.18 23.39
C TYR A 353 -21.27 7.04 24.37
N ALA A 354 -21.18 7.74 25.50
CA ALA A 354 -22.29 7.87 26.44
C ALA A 354 -23.50 8.50 25.74
N THR A 355 -24.67 7.91 25.95
CA THR A 355 -25.96 8.22 25.30
C THR A 355 -26.54 9.58 25.69
N ASP A 356 -25.86 10.35 26.52
CA ASP A 356 -26.28 11.64 27.07
C ASP A 356 -25.97 12.85 26.15
N ARG A 357 -25.25 12.65 25.03
CA ARG A 357 -24.89 13.73 24.08
C ARG A 357 -25.48 13.61 22.67
N CYS A 358 -26.40 12.69 22.44
CA CYS A 358 -27.11 12.57 21.17
C CYS A 358 -28.26 13.59 21.10
N VAL A 359 -28.13 14.63 20.28
CA VAL A 359 -29.24 15.54 19.95
C VAL A 359 -29.88 15.07 18.64
N CYS A 360 -31.17 14.72 18.64
CA CYS A 360 -31.89 14.35 17.43
C CYS A 360 -32.14 15.60 16.56
N VAL A 361 -31.52 15.67 15.38
CA VAL A 361 -31.85 16.69 14.37
C VAL A 361 -32.72 16.06 13.28
N CYS A 362 -34.01 16.38 13.26
CA CYS A 362 -34.92 15.95 12.21
C CYS A 362 -34.59 16.69 10.89
N VAL A 363 -34.04 16.00 9.90
CA VAL A 363 -33.87 16.55 8.55
C VAL A 363 -35.05 16.12 7.68
N CYS A 364 -35.91 17.07 7.30
CA CYS A 364 -37.01 16.81 6.39
C CYS A 364 -36.50 16.73 4.95
N VAL A 365 -36.50 15.55 4.35
CA VAL A 365 -36.16 15.38 2.92
C VAL A 365 -37.45 15.36 2.10
N CYS A 366 -37.69 16.42 1.32
CA CYS A 366 -38.84 16.50 0.43
C CYS A 366 -38.54 15.77 -0.89
N VAL A 367 -39.13 14.59 -1.10
CA VAL A 367 -39.02 13.90 -2.40
C VAL A 367 -40.18 14.34 -3.29
N CYS A 368 -39.87 15.08 -4.35
CA CYS A 368 -40.86 15.50 -5.34
C CYS A 368 -40.96 14.40 -6.43
N VAL A 369 -42.08 13.67 -6.47
CA VAL A 369 -42.36 12.76 -7.58
C VAL A 369 -43.14 13.54 -8.65
N CYS A 370 -42.45 13.94 -9.70
CA CYS A 370 -43.08 14.60 -10.84
C CYS A 370 -43.71 13.55 -11.75
N VAL A 371 -45.02 13.33 -11.65
CA VAL A 371 -45.75 12.64 -12.71
C VAL A 371 -46.20 13.72 -13.70
N CYS A 372 -45.58 13.78 -14.87
CA CYS A 372 -46.11 14.53 -16.01
C CYS A 372 -47.55 14.03 -16.21
N VAL A 373 -48.63 14.82 -16.04
CA VAL A 373 -48.90 16.16 -16.52
C VAL A 373 -49.85 16.85 -15.52
N CYS A 374 -49.55 18.10 -15.17
CA CYS A 374 -50.46 19.11 -14.60
C CYS A 374 -50.78 19.18 -13.09
N VAL A 375 -50.29 18.32 -12.20
CA VAL A 375 -50.33 18.64 -10.73
C VAL A 375 -49.16 18.03 -9.98
N CYS A 376 -48.31 18.86 -9.36
CA CYS A 376 -47.28 18.39 -8.43
C CYS A 376 -47.94 18.15 -7.06
N VAL A 377 -48.11 16.89 -6.66
CA VAL A 377 -48.48 16.57 -5.28
C VAL A 377 -47.19 16.32 -4.49
N CYS A 378 -46.83 17.25 -3.62
CA CYS A 378 -45.67 17.10 -2.72
C CYS A 378 -46.08 16.22 -1.53
N VAL A 379 -45.64 14.96 -1.49
CA VAL A 379 -45.77 14.13 -0.29
C VAL A 379 -44.53 14.33 0.57
N CYS A 380 -44.67 15.03 1.70
CA CYS A 380 -43.58 15.22 2.65
C CYS A 380 -43.47 13.98 3.53
N VAL A 381 -42.49 13.10 3.26
CA VAL A 381 -42.18 12.00 4.17
C VAL A 381 -41.13 12.50 5.16
N CYS A 382 -41.53 12.67 6.43
CA CYS A 382 -40.59 13.03 7.49
C CYS A 382 -39.82 11.78 7.91
N VAL A 383 -38.55 11.68 7.50
CA VAL A 383 -37.65 10.63 8.02
C VAL A 383 -36.85 11.25 9.16
N CYS A 384 -37.08 10.78 10.39
CA CYS A 384 -36.27 11.18 11.53
C CYS A 384 -34.91 10.48 11.44
N VAL A 385 -33.87 11.18 11.01
CA VAL A 385 -32.49 10.70 11.08
C VAL A 385 -31.83 11.33 12.30
N CYS A 386 -31.39 10.53 13.26
CA CYS A 386 -30.64 11.04 14.40
C CYS A 386 -29.22 11.40 13.95
N VAL A 387 -28.91 12.69 13.79
CA VAL A 387 -27.56 13.16 13.47
C VAL A 387 -26.93 13.78 14.71
N CYS A 388 -25.80 13.23 15.17
CA CYS A 388 -25.02 13.82 16.26
C CYS A 388 -24.30 15.08 15.76
N VAL A 389 -24.76 16.26 16.16
CA VAL A 389 -24.11 17.55 15.85
C VAL A 389 -23.24 17.99 17.02
N TYR A 390 -21.95 18.22 16.77
CA TYR A 390 -21.03 18.78 17.75
C TYR A 390 -21.01 20.31 17.65
N THR A 391 -21.55 21.01 18.63
CA THR A 391 -21.14 22.40 18.89
C THR A 391 -19.96 22.37 19.85
N LEU A 392 -18.77 22.74 19.38
CA LEU A 392 -17.66 23.08 20.27
C LEU A 392 -18.07 24.33 21.05
N VAL A 393 -18.56 24.16 22.27
CA VAL A 393 -18.68 25.27 23.22
C VAL A 393 -17.28 25.52 23.76
N PRO A 394 -16.63 26.68 23.49
CA PRO A 394 -15.36 26.98 24.11
C PRO A 394 -15.61 27.27 25.60
N GLY A 395 -15.15 26.41 26.51
CA GLY A 395 -15.06 26.81 27.93
C GLY A 395 -15.27 25.78 29.04
N SER A 396 -15.49 24.50 28.81
CA SER A 396 -15.57 23.53 29.92
C SER A 396 -14.21 22.84 30.19
N ARG A 397 -13.70 23.05 31.41
CA ARG A 397 -12.48 22.44 31.96
C ARG A 397 -12.53 20.92 31.86
N ILE A 398 -11.42 20.34 31.43
CA ILE A 398 -11.12 18.91 31.61
C ILE A 398 -10.48 18.78 32.99
N ASP A 399 -11.22 18.25 33.97
CA ASP A 399 -10.60 17.76 35.19
C ASP A 399 -10.09 16.32 34.95
N PRO A 400 -8.87 15.98 35.36
CA PRO A 400 -8.32 14.65 35.19
C PRO A 400 -9.03 13.66 36.14
N VAL A 401 -9.57 12.58 35.58
CA VAL A 401 -10.11 11.47 36.35
C VAL A 401 -8.95 10.80 37.10
N GLN A 402 -9.00 10.86 38.43
CA GLN A 402 -8.13 10.10 39.33
C GLN A 402 -8.39 8.61 39.15
N GLY A 403 -7.30 7.84 39.05
CA GLY A 403 -7.33 6.39 39.10
C GLY A 403 -7.88 5.89 40.44
N GLY A 404 -8.84 4.97 40.34
CA GLY A 404 -9.28 4.12 41.44
C GLY A 404 -8.82 2.69 41.17
N GLN A 405 -7.92 2.19 42.00
CA GLN A 405 -7.68 0.77 42.19
C GLN A 405 -8.97 0.11 42.70
N ASP A 406 -9.25 -1.13 42.29
CA ASP A 406 -9.63 -2.18 43.25
C ASP A 406 -9.62 -3.59 42.64
N ASN A 407 -8.66 -4.35 43.16
CA ASN A 407 -8.73 -5.73 43.65
C ASN A 407 -8.79 -6.96 42.72
N ALA A 408 -7.77 -7.79 42.98
CA ALA A 408 -7.52 -9.14 42.51
C ALA A 408 -8.36 -10.20 43.25
N GLY A 409 -8.42 -11.38 42.63
CA GLY A 409 -8.88 -12.67 43.18
C GLY A 409 -9.76 -13.38 42.15
N GLY A 410 -9.34 -14.40 41.40
CA GLY A 410 -8.57 -15.59 41.78
C GLY A 410 -9.55 -16.75 42.01
N TRP A 411 -9.42 -17.82 41.19
CA TRP A 411 -9.57 -19.27 41.47
C TRP A 411 -10.16 -20.08 40.28
N LEU A 412 -9.32 -21.02 39.77
CA LEU A 412 -9.53 -22.43 39.34
C LEU A 412 -10.78 -22.79 38.49
N VAL A 413 -10.70 -23.56 37.39
CA VAL A 413 -9.83 -24.70 36.98
C VAL A 413 -9.45 -24.56 35.51
#